data_AF-A0A836H5G4-F1
#
_entry.id   AF-A0A836H5G4-F1
#
_cell.length_a   1.000
_cell.length_b   1.000
_cell.length_c   1.000
_cell.angle_alpha   90.00
_cell.angle_beta   90.00
_cell.angle_gamma   90.00
#
_symmetry.space_group_name_H-M   'P 1'
#
loop_
_entity.id
_entity.type
_entity.pdbx_description
1 polymer ?
#
loop_
_entity_poly.entity_id
_entity_poly.type
_entity_poly.pdbx_seq_one_letter_code
_entity_poly.pdbx_strand_id
1 'polypeptide(L)'
;MDSAFLKNHVGLLLAKGIAETVTAQPSNPQEYLALFLLHQLQEEDRKADAARRKQKVNELREEWLQKRALREKAAVDVIQSSFRRFQDRLRTKRAAEEELRELYEAAEAEVEELLDEEAAIKDEKADEGADRDALGATSEKDPASRAAAELEDKEEAMSEARREFFKSQRFLLTLSKSSIGNLKHELEEEAERVRIAQDAMLGAYHRAAAQEAALVETITVPSTADTAPALSPAAAELAERLAEHRDHRFICVPYVNYLVFRCLCYLLLNATPKATDTAEKVAALLKPSVLVQQLRAFNPVAAYDRGVALKLERLVPELAEAVGGDEDGEGDGEGRRKQSAATQEEEGISFPFMQPTTRQVRRAARVLRTCWLDGEYLCEVDPEEFYTEEMVEEDAANAEDEEEEGVPKPKLIPSLADEIEAATKERERVAELRSAVETQVKQRGGVVMYGLLRFVSAAVAYRQARDAVVQQRQALGMPVDALGELPEDEAEDPMNDEALVDEETGEPDAEGVQALQERIGVDTEECLAKLWEARDRRQREAYSMKAISLQRQLDASGEDEEEDEGEGA
;
A
#
# COMPACT_ATOMS: atom_id res chain seq x y z
N MET A 1 -38.62 34.90 -96.84
CA MET A 1 -38.40 35.09 -95.37
C MET A 1 -36.92 34.97 -95.00
N ASP A 2 -36.11 34.47 -95.93
CA ASP A 2 -34.81 33.83 -95.69
C ASP A 2 -33.70 34.83 -95.34
N SER A 3 -33.83 36.11 -95.73
CA SER A 3 -32.83 37.13 -95.39
C SER A 3 -32.78 37.49 -93.90
N ALA A 4 -33.89 37.34 -93.16
CA ALA A 4 -33.90 37.51 -91.71
C ALA A 4 -33.22 36.33 -91.01
N PHE A 5 -33.47 35.11 -91.49
CA PHE A 5 -32.82 33.88 -91.00
C PHE A 5 -31.29 33.95 -91.18
N LEU A 6 -30.82 34.32 -92.38
CA LEU A 6 -29.38 34.47 -92.67
C LEU A 6 -28.72 35.55 -91.79
N LYS A 7 -29.36 36.72 -91.63
CA LYS A 7 -28.85 37.80 -90.78
C LYS A 7 -28.74 37.37 -89.31
N ASN A 8 -29.72 36.63 -88.81
CA ASN A 8 -29.79 36.25 -87.39
C ASN A 8 -28.94 35.01 -87.03
N HIS A 9 -28.56 34.17 -88.00
CA HIS A 9 -27.80 32.94 -87.71
C HIS A 9 -26.34 32.99 -88.19
N VAL A 10 -26.06 33.67 -89.30
CA VAL A 10 -24.70 33.73 -89.88
C VAL A 10 -24.18 35.15 -90.05
N GLY A 11 -25.05 36.17 -89.96
CA GLY A 11 -24.70 37.57 -90.24
C GLY A 11 -23.53 38.11 -89.41
N LEU A 12 -23.51 37.88 -88.09
CA LEU A 12 -22.45 38.36 -87.21
C LEU A 12 -21.11 37.63 -87.46
N LEU A 13 -21.15 36.31 -87.62
CA LEU A 13 -19.98 35.47 -87.89
C LEU A 13 -19.36 35.78 -89.26
N LEU A 14 -20.18 35.93 -90.30
CA LEU A 14 -19.74 36.34 -91.63
C LEU A 14 -19.18 37.76 -91.63
N ALA A 15 -19.82 38.71 -90.94
CA ALA A 15 -19.31 40.08 -90.85
C ALA A 15 -17.94 40.13 -90.17
N LYS A 16 -17.74 39.37 -89.09
CA LYS A 16 -16.44 39.22 -88.41
C LYS A 16 -15.40 38.57 -89.32
N GLY A 17 -15.73 37.45 -89.96
CA GLY A 17 -14.81 36.76 -90.87
C GLY A 17 -14.43 37.59 -92.10
N ILE A 18 -15.37 38.36 -92.66
CA ILE A 18 -15.10 39.30 -93.75
C ILE A 18 -14.15 40.41 -93.26
N ALA A 19 -14.37 40.97 -92.07
CA ALA A 19 -13.46 41.94 -91.48
C ALA A 19 -12.04 41.37 -91.29
N GLU A 20 -11.91 40.14 -90.76
CA GLU A 20 -10.62 39.47 -90.58
C GLU A 20 -9.93 39.06 -91.90
N THR A 21 -10.67 38.75 -92.97
CA THR A 21 -10.07 38.59 -94.31
C THR A 21 -9.55 39.90 -94.88
N VAL A 22 -10.27 41.02 -94.66
CA VAL A 22 -9.87 42.34 -95.17
C VAL A 22 -8.62 42.86 -94.45
N THR A 23 -8.45 42.56 -93.16
CA THR A 23 -7.24 42.92 -92.41
C THR A 23 -6.05 42.01 -92.72
N ALA A 24 -6.27 40.70 -92.91
CA ALA A 24 -5.20 39.74 -93.17
C ALA A 24 -4.69 39.74 -94.62
N GLN A 25 -5.48 40.25 -95.59
CA GLN A 25 -5.17 40.30 -97.02
C GLN A 25 -4.57 38.99 -97.61
N PRO A 26 -5.22 37.83 -97.39
CA PRO A 26 -4.73 36.54 -97.89
C PRO A 26 -4.80 36.48 -99.43
N SER A 27 -3.88 35.73 -100.03
CA SER A 27 -3.85 35.45 -101.48
C SER A 27 -5.10 34.70 -101.97
N ASN A 28 -5.75 33.91 -101.12
CA ASN A 28 -7.06 33.30 -101.37
C ASN A 28 -8.07 33.69 -100.26
N PRO A 29 -8.87 34.76 -100.45
CA PRO A 29 -9.79 35.24 -99.42
C PRO A 29 -10.99 34.31 -99.20
N GLN A 30 -11.38 33.51 -100.19
CA GLN A 30 -12.50 32.57 -100.05
C GLN A 30 -12.13 31.40 -99.14
N GLU A 31 -10.93 30.85 -99.34
CA GLU A 31 -10.38 29.75 -98.52
C GLU A 31 -10.07 30.23 -97.10
N TYR A 32 -9.47 31.41 -96.93
CA TYR A 32 -9.25 31.99 -95.60
C TYR A 32 -10.55 32.23 -94.84
N LEU A 33 -11.60 32.74 -95.50
CA LEU A 33 -12.92 32.93 -94.87
C LEU A 33 -13.53 31.59 -94.41
N ALA A 34 -13.43 30.55 -95.24
CA ALA A 34 -13.92 29.21 -94.91
C ALA A 34 -13.15 28.62 -93.70
N LEU A 35 -11.82 28.73 -93.70
CA LEU A 35 -10.97 28.29 -92.59
C LEU A 35 -11.25 29.08 -91.30
N PHE A 36 -11.51 30.39 -91.40
CA PHE A 36 -11.87 31.23 -90.27
C PHE A 36 -13.21 30.81 -89.64
N LEU A 37 -14.25 30.58 -90.46
CA LEU A 37 -15.56 30.13 -89.97
C LEU A 37 -15.45 28.74 -89.31
N LEU A 38 -14.65 27.85 -89.89
CA LEU A 38 -14.36 26.53 -89.32
C LEU A 38 -13.57 26.64 -88.00
N HIS A 39 -12.63 27.58 -87.89
CA HIS A 39 -11.90 27.86 -86.65
C HIS A 39 -12.81 28.46 -85.56
N GLN A 40 -13.71 29.39 -85.89
CA GLN A 40 -14.68 29.92 -84.92
C GLN A 40 -15.62 28.83 -84.41
N LEU A 41 -16.10 27.93 -85.27
CA LEU A 41 -16.90 26.78 -84.86
C LEU A 41 -16.11 25.86 -83.91
N GLN A 42 -14.83 25.58 -84.22
CA GLN A 42 -13.93 24.84 -83.32
C GLN A 42 -13.66 25.58 -81.99
N GLU A 43 -13.61 26.91 -81.97
CA GLU A 43 -13.49 27.69 -80.73
C GLU A 43 -14.76 27.62 -79.88
N GLU A 44 -15.94 27.67 -80.50
CA GLU A 44 -17.22 27.53 -79.81
C GLU A 44 -17.39 26.12 -79.23
N ASP A 45 -17.05 25.07 -79.98
CA ASP A 45 -16.99 23.69 -79.50
C ASP A 45 -16.00 23.55 -78.31
N ARG A 46 -14.78 24.10 -78.43
CA ARG A 46 -13.79 24.11 -77.34
C ARG A 46 -14.29 24.86 -76.10
N LYS A 47 -15.02 25.98 -76.26
CA LYS A 47 -15.63 26.73 -75.15
C LYS A 47 -16.76 25.93 -74.49
N ALA A 48 -17.61 25.28 -75.27
CA ALA A 48 -18.68 24.41 -74.78
C ALA A 48 -18.11 23.21 -74.02
N ASP A 49 -17.07 22.56 -74.54
CA ASP A 49 -16.38 21.46 -73.87
C ASP A 49 -15.64 21.91 -72.61
N ALA A 50 -15.02 23.11 -72.60
CA ALA A 50 -14.43 23.68 -71.40
C ALA A 50 -15.49 23.97 -70.31
N ALA A 51 -16.67 24.46 -70.70
CA ALA A 51 -17.80 24.66 -69.78
C ALA A 51 -18.30 23.31 -69.20
N ARG A 52 -18.51 22.30 -70.05
CA ARG A 52 -18.88 20.93 -69.64
C ARG A 52 -17.84 20.31 -68.69
N ARG A 53 -16.54 20.51 -68.95
CA ARG A 53 -15.47 20.05 -68.04
C ARG A 53 -15.54 20.76 -66.68
N LYS A 54 -15.78 22.07 -66.65
CA LYS A 54 -15.96 22.82 -65.39
C LYS A 54 -17.18 22.35 -64.60
N GLN A 55 -18.31 22.08 -65.27
CA GLN A 55 -19.51 21.51 -64.63
C GLN A 55 -19.19 20.16 -63.98
N LYS A 56 -18.60 19.22 -64.72
CA LYS A 56 -18.18 17.92 -64.19
C LYS A 56 -17.21 18.01 -62.99
N VAL A 57 -16.28 18.96 -63.00
CA VAL A 57 -15.36 19.17 -61.87
C VAL A 57 -16.09 19.71 -60.64
N ASN A 58 -17.09 20.58 -60.82
CA ASN A 58 -17.92 21.07 -59.73
C ASN A 58 -18.82 19.96 -59.15
N GLU A 59 -19.48 19.18 -60.01
CA GLU A 59 -20.29 18.01 -59.62
C GLU A 59 -19.46 17.02 -58.79
N LEU A 60 -18.27 16.64 -59.27
CA LEU A 60 -17.35 15.76 -58.55
C LEU A 60 -16.87 16.37 -57.21
N ARG A 61 -16.72 17.69 -57.13
CA ARG A 61 -16.34 18.39 -55.90
C ARG A 61 -17.48 18.39 -54.88
N GLU A 62 -18.72 18.63 -55.32
CA GLU A 62 -19.91 18.57 -54.47
C GLU A 62 -20.14 17.15 -53.95
N GLU A 63 -20.06 16.13 -54.82
CA GLU A 63 -20.10 14.73 -54.41
C GLU A 63 -19.01 14.40 -53.38
N TRP A 64 -17.78 14.87 -53.60
CA TRP A 64 -16.67 14.61 -52.66
C TRP A 64 -16.90 15.29 -51.31
N LEU A 65 -17.40 16.53 -51.30
CA LEU A 65 -17.75 17.25 -50.08
C LEU A 65 -18.88 16.55 -49.31
N GLN A 66 -19.92 16.07 -50.01
CA GLN A 66 -21.01 15.29 -49.39
C GLN A 66 -20.49 13.96 -48.81
N LYS A 67 -19.70 13.21 -49.59
CA LYS A 67 -19.08 11.94 -49.15
C LYS A 67 -18.15 12.16 -47.95
N ARG A 68 -17.43 13.28 -47.91
CA ARG A 68 -16.58 13.70 -46.78
C ARG A 68 -17.42 14.04 -45.54
N ALA A 69 -18.44 14.89 -45.67
CA ALA A 69 -19.31 15.28 -44.56
C ALA A 69 -20.03 14.07 -43.93
N LEU A 70 -20.46 13.10 -44.75
CA LEU A 70 -21.04 11.84 -44.25
C LEU A 70 -20.03 10.99 -43.46
N ARG A 71 -18.75 10.94 -43.90
CA ARG A 71 -17.69 10.24 -43.16
C ARG A 71 -17.32 10.95 -41.85
N GLU A 72 -17.22 12.27 -41.87
CA GLU A 72 -16.95 13.08 -40.67
C GLU A 72 -18.09 12.94 -39.65
N LYS A 73 -19.36 12.98 -40.10
CA LYS A 73 -20.51 12.69 -39.24
C LYS A 73 -20.44 11.29 -38.64
N ALA A 74 -20.20 10.26 -39.45
CA ALA A 74 -20.11 8.88 -38.96
C ALA A 74 -18.96 8.70 -37.93
N ALA A 75 -17.83 9.35 -38.13
CA ALA A 75 -16.72 9.35 -37.16
C ALA A 75 -17.12 10.05 -35.84
N VAL A 76 -17.81 11.19 -35.91
CA VAL A 76 -18.35 11.88 -34.73
C VAL A 76 -19.37 11.02 -33.98
N ASP A 77 -20.29 10.35 -34.70
CA ASP A 77 -21.30 9.46 -34.09
C ASP A 77 -20.63 8.24 -33.40
N VAL A 78 -19.55 7.69 -33.96
CA VAL A 78 -18.72 6.64 -33.32
C VAL A 78 -18.03 7.16 -32.07
N ILE A 79 -17.37 8.32 -32.12
CA ILE A 79 -16.69 8.92 -30.96
C ILE A 79 -17.69 9.26 -29.85
N GLN A 80 -18.84 9.86 -30.18
CA GLN A 80 -19.87 10.18 -29.19
C GLN A 80 -20.47 8.92 -28.56
N SER A 81 -20.74 7.88 -29.33
CA SER A 81 -21.28 6.63 -28.79
C SER A 81 -20.27 5.86 -27.94
N SER A 82 -18.98 5.86 -28.30
CA SER A 82 -17.92 5.31 -27.44
C SER A 82 -17.75 6.12 -26.16
N PHE A 83 -17.79 7.46 -26.24
CA PHE A 83 -17.68 8.35 -25.09
C PHE A 83 -18.86 8.20 -24.12
N ARG A 84 -20.10 8.12 -24.61
CA ARG A 84 -21.27 7.83 -23.76
C ARG A 84 -21.13 6.47 -23.07
N ARG A 85 -20.78 5.40 -23.81
CA ARG A 85 -20.51 4.08 -23.22
C ARG A 85 -19.41 4.11 -22.16
N PHE A 86 -18.38 4.94 -22.34
CA PHE A 86 -17.33 5.13 -21.35
C PHE A 86 -17.83 5.88 -20.11
N GLN A 87 -18.60 6.96 -20.28
CA GLN A 87 -19.24 7.68 -19.16
C GLN A 87 -20.21 6.79 -18.38
N ASP A 88 -21.03 6.00 -19.07
CA ASP A 88 -21.99 5.08 -18.44
C ASP A 88 -21.24 3.97 -17.67
N ARG A 89 -20.18 3.39 -18.24
CA ARG A 89 -19.29 2.45 -17.53
C ARG A 89 -18.62 3.06 -16.29
N LEU A 90 -18.18 4.33 -16.36
CA LEU A 90 -17.61 5.03 -15.22
C LEU A 90 -18.66 5.27 -14.12
N ARG A 91 -19.89 5.63 -14.50
CA ARG A 91 -21.01 5.79 -13.55
C ARG A 91 -21.36 4.46 -12.88
N THR A 92 -21.46 3.36 -13.63
CA THR A 92 -21.73 2.04 -13.05
C THR A 92 -20.59 1.55 -12.17
N LYS A 93 -19.31 1.82 -12.52
CA LYS A 93 -18.17 1.52 -11.64
C LYS A 93 -18.26 2.32 -10.34
N ARG A 94 -18.53 3.62 -10.40
CA ARG A 94 -18.65 4.47 -9.20
C ARG A 94 -19.81 4.08 -8.29
N ALA A 95 -20.98 3.78 -8.86
CA ALA A 95 -22.13 3.31 -8.08
C ALA A 95 -21.83 1.98 -7.38
N ALA A 96 -21.27 1.00 -8.08
CA ALA A 96 -20.87 -0.27 -7.46
C ALA A 96 -19.75 -0.11 -6.41
N GLU A 97 -18.88 0.89 -6.55
CA GLU A 97 -17.87 1.22 -5.55
C GLU A 97 -18.47 1.94 -4.33
N GLU A 98 -19.50 2.76 -4.53
CA GLU A 98 -20.28 3.43 -3.48
C GLU A 98 -21.11 2.42 -2.67
N GLU A 99 -21.81 1.49 -3.34
CA GLU A 99 -22.45 0.33 -2.71
C GLU A 99 -21.44 -0.51 -1.88
N LEU A 100 -20.20 -0.67 -2.36
CA LEU A 100 -19.15 -1.35 -1.59
C LEU A 100 -18.61 -0.53 -0.42
N ARG A 101 -18.68 0.82 -0.44
CA ARG A 101 -18.37 1.66 0.74
C ARG A 101 -19.45 1.55 1.79
N GLU A 102 -20.72 1.62 1.39
CA GLU A 102 -21.86 1.43 2.30
C GLU A 102 -21.81 0.05 2.98
N LEU A 103 -21.49 -1.02 2.23
CA LEU A 103 -21.29 -2.36 2.80
C LEU A 103 -20.04 -2.48 3.71
N TYR A 104 -19.00 -1.69 3.46
CA TYR A 104 -17.81 -1.64 4.30
C TYR A 104 -18.10 -0.93 5.63
N GLU A 105 -18.70 0.26 5.57
CA GLU A 105 -19.04 1.08 6.73
C GLU A 105 -20.10 0.39 7.61
N ALA A 106 -21.09 -0.29 6.99
CA ALA A 106 -22.04 -1.12 7.72
C ALA A 106 -21.39 -2.35 8.40
N ALA A 107 -20.37 -2.96 7.77
CA ALA A 107 -19.66 -4.10 8.35
C ALA A 107 -18.70 -3.71 9.48
N GLU A 108 -18.14 -2.49 9.46
CA GLU A 108 -17.40 -1.95 10.61
C GLU A 108 -18.35 -1.67 11.79
N ALA A 109 -19.47 -0.99 11.54
CA ALA A 109 -20.47 -0.67 12.58
C ALA A 109 -21.05 -1.94 13.25
N GLU A 110 -21.43 -2.95 12.46
CA GLU A 110 -21.93 -4.23 12.97
C GLU A 110 -20.90 -4.95 13.89
N VAL A 111 -19.61 -4.76 13.66
CA VAL A 111 -18.56 -5.34 14.53
C VAL A 111 -18.35 -4.51 15.78
N GLU A 112 -18.42 -3.19 15.70
CA GLU A 112 -18.32 -2.33 16.89
C GLU A 112 -19.48 -2.63 17.85
N GLU A 113 -20.71 -2.77 17.35
CA GLU A 113 -21.87 -3.22 18.13
C GLU A 113 -21.61 -4.60 18.79
N LEU A 114 -21.20 -5.61 18.03
CA LEU A 114 -20.94 -6.96 18.57
C LEU A 114 -19.74 -7.04 19.55
N LEU A 115 -18.74 -6.17 19.42
CA LEU A 115 -17.58 -6.12 20.34
C LEU A 115 -17.89 -5.36 21.62
N ASP A 116 -18.75 -4.35 21.55
CA ASP A 116 -19.23 -3.64 22.73
C ASP A 116 -20.27 -4.50 23.50
N GLU A 117 -21.06 -5.33 22.81
CA GLU A 117 -21.82 -6.44 23.44
C GLU A 117 -20.90 -7.48 24.10
N GLU A 118 -19.78 -7.87 23.47
CA GLU A 118 -18.79 -8.77 24.07
C GLU A 118 -18.18 -8.17 25.36
N ALA A 119 -17.92 -6.86 25.37
CA ALA A 119 -17.41 -6.15 26.54
C ALA A 119 -18.44 -6.14 27.68
N ALA A 120 -19.69 -5.76 27.39
CA ALA A 120 -20.77 -5.74 28.38
C ALA A 120 -20.99 -7.11 29.06
N ILE A 121 -20.96 -8.21 28.29
CA ILE A 121 -21.10 -9.58 28.84
C ILE A 121 -19.92 -9.94 29.78
N LYS A 122 -18.72 -9.42 29.52
CA LYS A 122 -17.56 -9.64 30.41
C LYS A 122 -17.65 -8.80 31.67
N ASP A 123 -18.10 -7.56 31.57
CA ASP A 123 -18.26 -6.66 32.71
C ASP A 123 -19.34 -7.18 33.68
N GLU A 124 -20.49 -7.63 33.17
CA GLU A 124 -21.54 -8.26 33.99
C GLU A 124 -21.01 -9.48 34.77
N LYS A 125 -20.13 -10.29 34.16
CA LYS A 125 -19.51 -11.45 34.80
C LYS A 125 -18.39 -11.09 35.77
N ALA A 126 -17.68 -9.98 35.56
CA ALA A 126 -16.70 -9.47 36.51
C ALA A 126 -17.40 -9.03 37.81
N ASP A 127 -18.56 -8.36 37.68
CA ASP A 127 -19.38 -7.92 38.82
C ASP A 127 -20.04 -9.09 39.58
N GLU A 128 -20.51 -10.14 38.88
CA GLU A 128 -21.00 -11.38 39.53
C GLU A 128 -19.87 -12.25 40.13
N GLY A 129 -18.61 -12.04 39.71
CA GLY A 129 -17.43 -12.80 40.13
C GLY A 129 -16.59 -12.15 41.25
N ALA A 130 -16.97 -10.96 41.73
CA ALA A 130 -16.17 -10.13 42.63
C ALA A 130 -16.11 -10.61 44.10
N ASP A 131 -15.59 -11.81 44.32
CA ASP A 131 -15.25 -12.32 45.66
C ASP A 131 -13.88 -13.02 45.65
N ARG A 132 -12.82 -12.27 45.28
CA ARG A 132 -11.42 -12.68 45.51
C ARG A 132 -10.40 -11.54 45.61
N ASP A 133 -9.87 -11.41 46.81
CA ASP A 133 -8.49 -11.05 47.15
C ASP A 133 -7.88 -9.79 46.51
N ALA A 134 -8.24 -8.64 47.09
CA ALA A 134 -7.40 -7.45 47.05
C ALA A 134 -6.01 -7.72 47.67
N LEU A 135 -5.01 -7.94 46.81
CA LEU A 135 -3.61 -8.04 47.19
C LEU A 135 -2.80 -6.84 46.66
N GLY A 136 -2.58 -5.86 47.54
CA GLY A 136 -1.25 -5.23 47.61
C GLY A 136 -0.94 -4.02 46.72
N ALA A 137 -1.84 -3.03 46.63
CA ALA A 137 -1.40 -1.69 46.23
C ALA A 137 -0.65 -1.00 47.39
N THR A 138 0.68 -0.84 47.28
CA THR A 138 1.55 0.24 47.87
C THR A 138 3.05 -0.08 47.70
N SER A 139 3.60 0.05 46.47
CA SER A 139 5.05 0.19 46.22
C SER A 139 5.32 0.61 44.76
N GLU A 140 5.44 1.91 44.49
CA GLU A 140 5.70 2.45 43.14
C GLU A 140 7.16 2.23 42.65
N LYS A 141 7.97 1.46 43.38
CA LYS A 141 9.38 1.18 43.05
C LYS A 141 9.74 -0.31 43.02
N ASP A 142 8.77 -1.22 42.93
CA ASP A 142 9.03 -2.65 42.72
C ASP A 142 9.06 -3.02 41.22
N PRO A 143 10.07 -3.77 40.73
CA PRO A 143 10.14 -4.21 39.33
C PRO A 143 8.97 -5.12 38.94
N ALA A 144 8.37 -5.82 39.91
CA ALA A 144 7.15 -6.60 39.71
C ALA A 144 5.94 -5.73 39.39
N SER A 145 5.88 -4.48 39.87
CA SER A 145 4.79 -3.54 39.56
C SER A 145 4.91 -2.99 38.14
N ARG A 146 6.14 -2.71 37.67
CA ARG A 146 6.38 -2.26 36.29
C ARG A 146 6.10 -3.37 35.28
N ALA A 147 6.61 -4.57 35.51
CA ALA A 147 6.40 -5.69 34.59
C ALA A 147 4.93 -6.17 34.53
N ALA A 148 4.12 -5.85 35.55
CA ALA A 148 2.66 -6.02 35.54
C ALA A 148 1.95 -4.94 34.72
N ALA A 149 2.31 -3.67 34.86
CA ALA A 149 1.79 -2.58 34.01
C ALA A 149 2.13 -2.82 32.53
N GLU A 150 3.38 -3.18 32.22
CA GLU A 150 3.79 -3.58 30.86
C GLU A 150 3.01 -4.77 30.30
N LEU A 151 2.47 -5.65 31.16
CA LEU A 151 1.62 -6.76 30.72
C LEU A 151 0.21 -6.26 30.41
N GLU A 152 -0.34 -5.37 31.25
CA GLU A 152 -1.63 -4.70 31.05
C GLU A 152 -1.62 -3.93 29.72
N ASP A 153 -0.62 -3.08 29.46
CA ASP A 153 -0.44 -2.34 28.19
C ASP A 153 -0.41 -3.29 26.97
N LYS A 154 0.29 -4.43 27.07
CA LYS A 154 0.37 -5.43 26.00
C LYS A 154 -0.95 -6.17 25.79
N GLU A 155 -1.71 -6.42 26.87
CA GLU A 155 -3.04 -7.05 26.80
C GLU A 155 -4.09 -6.09 26.23
N GLU A 156 -4.02 -4.80 26.56
CA GLU A 156 -4.82 -3.74 25.92
C GLU A 156 -4.51 -3.65 24.42
N ALA A 157 -3.24 -3.54 24.03
CA ALA A 157 -2.82 -3.51 22.63
C ALA A 157 -3.24 -4.78 21.86
N MET A 158 -3.19 -5.96 22.49
CA MET A 158 -3.74 -7.19 21.91
C MET A 158 -5.26 -7.10 21.72
N SER A 159 -5.99 -6.50 22.66
CA SER A 159 -7.45 -6.34 22.58
C SER A 159 -7.86 -5.35 21.47
N GLU A 160 -7.11 -4.26 21.28
CA GLU A 160 -7.32 -3.30 20.20
C GLU A 160 -7.01 -3.93 18.84
N ALA A 161 -5.86 -4.61 18.71
CA ALA A 161 -5.50 -5.31 17.48
C ALA A 161 -6.52 -6.42 17.12
N ARG A 162 -7.10 -7.10 18.13
CA ARG A 162 -8.22 -8.05 17.95
C ARG A 162 -9.47 -7.33 17.43
N ARG A 163 -9.84 -6.18 18.00
CA ARG A 163 -10.98 -5.34 17.58
C ARG A 163 -10.83 -4.92 16.11
N GLU A 164 -9.66 -4.41 15.72
CA GLU A 164 -9.36 -4.03 14.34
C GLU A 164 -9.31 -5.21 13.35
N PHE A 165 -8.86 -6.38 13.79
CA PHE A 165 -8.91 -7.60 13.00
C PHE A 165 -10.35 -8.02 12.68
N PHE A 166 -11.28 -7.98 13.66
CA PHE A 166 -12.67 -8.34 13.39
C PHE A 166 -13.40 -7.33 12.50
N LYS A 167 -13.14 -6.02 12.66
CA LYS A 167 -13.72 -4.97 11.78
C LYS A 167 -13.36 -5.24 10.33
N SER A 168 -12.06 -5.41 10.06
CA SER A 168 -11.56 -5.68 8.71
C SER A 168 -12.00 -7.05 8.18
N GLN A 169 -12.13 -8.07 9.03
CA GLN A 169 -12.62 -9.40 8.64
C GLN A 169 -14.12 -9.42 8.26
N ARG A 170 -15.00 -8.70 8.96
CA ARG A 170 -16.46 -8.72 8.69
C ARG A 170 -16.77 -8.30 7.27
N PHE A 171 -16.10 -7.26 6.78
CA PHE A 171 -16.19 -6.86 5.38
C PHE A 171 -15.81 -8.01 4.41
N LEU A 172 -14.79 -8.82 4.71
CA LEU A 172 -14.40 -9.96 3.86
C LEU A 172 -15.46 -11.07 3.80
N LEU A 173 -16.35 -11.17 4.79
CA LEU A 173 -17.52 -12.07 4.72
C LEU A 173 -18.48 -11.67 3.61
N THR A 174 -18.60 -10.37 3.30
CA THR A 174 -19.43 -9.83 2.20
C THR A 174 -18.80 -10.01 0.83
N LEU A 175 -17.46 -10.08 0.74
CA LEU A 175 -16.74 -10.04 -0.54
C LEU A 175 -17.07 -11.20 -1.48
N SER A 176 -17.27 -10.86 -2.76
CA SER A 176 -17.53 -11.82 -3.82
C SER A 176 -16.23 -12.34 -4.45
N LYS A 177 -16.25 -13.58 -4.99
CA LYS A 177 -15.14 -14.11 -5.80
C LYS A 177 -14.82 -13.26 -7.04
N SER A 178 -15.80 -12.52 -7.55
CA SER A 178 -15.63 -11.55 -8.65
C SER A 178 -14.84 -10.31 -8.22
N SER A 179 -15.03 -9.83 -6.97
CA SER A 179 -14.29 -8.69 -6.43
C SER A 179 -12.79 -8.97 -6.41
N ILE A 180 -12.40 -10.12 -5.86
CA ILE A 180 -11.01 -10.61 -5.86
C ILE A 180 -10.52 -10.91 -7.29
N GLY A 181 -11.37 -11.49 -8.14
CA GLY A 181 -11.04 -11.77 -9.54
C GLY A 181 -10.70 -10.52 -10.35
N ASN A 182 -11.41 -9.41 -10.10
CA ASN A 182 -11.13 -8.12 -10.73
C ASN A 182 -9.79 -7.55 -10.27
N LEU A 183 -9.51 -7.51 -8.95
CA LEU A 183 -8.22 -7.04 -8.42
C LEU A 183 -7.03 -7.86 -8.93
N LYS A 184 -7.21 -9.18 -9.10
CA LYS A 184 -6.21 -10.04 -9.75
C LYS A 184 -6.00 -9.67 -11.23
N HIS A 185 -7.07 -9.44 -11.98
CA HIS A 185 -6.96 -9.04 -13.39
C HIS A 185 -6.32 -7.66 -13.54
N GLU A 186 -6.62 -6.72 -12.63
CA GLU A 186 -6.00 -5.39 -12.60
C GLU A 186 -4.50 -5.49 -12.22
N LEU A 187 -4.10 -6.45 -11.37
CA LEU A 187 -2.69 -6.78 -11.11
C LEU A 187 -1.98 -7.34 -12.36
N GLU A 188 -2.64 -8.21 -13.12
CA GLU A 188 -2.11 -8.78 -14.37
C GLU A 188 -2.00 -7.70 -15.48
N GLU A 189 -2.97 -6.79 -15.60
CA GLU A 189 -2.95 -5.68 -16.56
C GLU A 189 -1.90 -4.59 -16.23
N GLU A 190 -1.69 -4.30 -14.95
CA GLU A 190 -0.75 -3.26 -14.48
C GLU A 190 0.63 -3.82 -14.09
N ALA A 191 0.95 -5.06 -14.47
CA ALA A 191 2.18 -5.77 -14.12
C ALA A 191 3.47 -4.99 -14.47
N GLU A 192 3.48 -4.22 -15.57
CA GLU A 192 4.63 -3.37 -15.92
C GLU A 192 4.80 -2.18 -14.97
N ARG A 193 3.72 -1.61 -14.42
CA ARG A 193 3.83 -0.57 -13.37
C ARG A 193 4.32 -1.16 -12.05
N VAL A 194 3.90 -2.38 -11.73
CA VAL A 194 4.45 -3.15 -10.59
C VAL A 194 5.95 -3.36 -10.79
N ARG A 195 6.39 -3.82 -11.97
CA ARG A 195 7.81 -4.01 -12.30
C ARG A 195 8.65 -2.73 -12.15
N ILE A 196 8.15 -1.59 -12.65
CA ILE A 196 8.81 -0.29 -12.50
C ILE A 196 8.92 0.13 -11.03
N ALA A 197 7.90 -0.13 -10.20
CA ALA A 197 7.95 0.14 -8.77
C ALA A 197 8.91 -0.82 -8.03
N GLN A 198 8.98 -2.09 -8.42
CA GLN A 198 9.98 -3.04 -7.92
C GLN A 198 11.41 -2.58 -8.25
N ASP A 199 11.68 -2.12 -9.47
CA ASP A 199 12.99 -1.56 -9.85
C ASP A 199 13.37 -0.35 -8.96
N ALA A 200 12.40 0.53 -8.66
CA ALA A 200 12.60 1.69 -7.78
C ALA A 200 12.82 1.30 -6.30
N MET A 201 12.20 0.21 -5.84
CA MET A 201 12.42 -0.35 -4.49
C MET A 201 13.76 -1.08 -4.38
N LEU A 202 14.19 -1.78 -5.43
CA LEU A 202 15.54 -2.35 -5.51
C LEU A 202 16.61 -1.25 -5.50
N GLY A 203 16.36 -0.12 -6.16
CA GLY A 203 17.21 1.07 -6.06
C GLY A 203 17.28 1.64 -4.64
N ALA A 204 16.15 1.69 -3.92
CA ALA A 204 16.13 2.12 -2.51
C ALA A 204 16.89 1.14 -1.60
N TYR A 205 16.71 -0.18 -1.78
CA TYR A 205 17.47 -1.22 -1.08
C TYR A 205 18.97 -1.09 -1.28
N HIS A 206 19.45 -0.95 -2.53
CA HIS A 206 20.88 -0.80 -2.78
C HIS A 206 21.47 0.49 -2.18
N ARG A 207 20.70 1.58 -2.10
CA ARG A 207 21.13 2.80 -1.40
C ARG A 207 21.20 2.61 0.10
N ALA A 208 20.18 2.02 0.71
CA ALA A 208 20.16 1.71 2.14
C ALA A 208 21.32 0.78 2.51
N ALA A 209 21.55 -0.29 1.74
CA ALA A 209 22.67 -1.21 1.95
C ALA A 209 24.05 -0.52 1.82
N ALA A 210 24.21 0.42 0.88
CA ALA A 210 25.44 1.18 0.73
C ALA A 210 25.66 2.19 1.87
N GLN A 211 24.59 2.82 2.37
CA GLN A 211 24.64 3.68 3.56
C GLN A 211 25.03 2.84 4.78
N GLU A 212 24.36 1.71 5.03
CA GLU A 212 24.65 0.80 6.14
C GLU A 212 26.09 0.27 6.13
N ALA A 213 26.61 -0.13 4.97
CA ALA A 213 28.01 -0.53 4.82
C ALA A 213 28.98 0.59 5.21
N ALA A 214 28.73 1.82 4.75
CA ALA A 214 29.55 2.98 5.10
C ALA A 214 29.48 3.32 6.61
N LEU A 215 28.31 3.17 7.25
CA LEU A 215 28.15 3.35 8.69
C LEU A 215 29.00 2.34 9.47
N VAL A 216 28.92 1.05 9.13
CA VAL A 216 29.71 -0.01 9.77
C VAL A 216 31.22 0.21 9.58
N GLU A 217 31.66 0.64 8.38
CA GLU A 217 33.06 1.03 8.14
C GLU A 217 33.50 2.21 9.03
N THR A 218 32.65 3.20 9.28
CA THR A 218 33.02 4.33 10.17
C THR A 218 33.07 3.95 11.65
N ILE A 219 32.22 3.03 12.12
CA ILE A 219 32.18 2.59 13.52
C ILE A 219 33.34 1.62 13.85
N THR A 220 33.80 0.85 12.87
CA THR A 220 34.88 -0.15 13.05
C THR A 220 36.30 0.44 12.99
N VAL A 221 36.46 1.72 12.62
CA VAL A 221 37.73 2.44 12.77
C VAL A 221 37.87 2.93 14.22
N PRO A 222 38.93 2.57 14.96
CA PRO A 222 39.09 2.96 16.35
C PRO A 222 39.37 4.46 16.48
N SER A 223 38.32 5.23 16.80
CA SER A 223 38.46 6.62 17.25
C SER A 223 39.02 6.64 18.67
N THR A 224 40.15 7.32 18.87
CA THR A 224 40.83 7.43 20.18
C THR A 224 40.29 8.59 21.00
N ALA A 225 38.96 8.76 21.07
CA ALA A 225 38.29 9.81 21.81
C ALA A 225 37.02 9.26 22.48
N ASP A 226 36.90 9.45 23.79
CA ASP A 226 35.81 8.95 24.64
C ASP A 226 34.50 9.75 24.48
N THR A 227 34.09 10.01 23.24
CA THR A 227 32.81 10.62 22.90
C THR A 227 32.07 9.70 21.93
N ALA A 228 30.77 9.48 22.17
CA ALA A 228 29.93 8.63 21.34
C ALA A 228 30.06 9.00 19.84
N PRO A 229 29.99 8.02 18.92
CA PRO A 229 30.29 8.24 17.51
C PRO A 229 29.14 9.00 16.82
N ALA A 230 29.13 10.32 17.00
CA ALA A 230 28.35 11.22 16.18
C ALA A 230 28.74 11.02 14.72
N LEU A 231 27.74 10.85 13.86
CA LEU A 231 27.91 10.82 12.40
C LEU A 231 28.76 12.00 11.96
N SER A 232 29.90 11.72 11.30
CA SER A 232 30.74 12.82 10.80
C SER A 232 29.90 13.74 9.90
N PRO A 233 30.08 15.07 9.94
CA PRO A 233 29.26 15.98 9.13
C PRO A 233 29.29 15.66 7.63
N ALA A 234 30.40 15.08 7.13
CA ALA A 234 30.52 14.60 5.76
C ALA A 234 29.68 13.35 5.47
N ALA A 235 29.47 12.46 6.45
CA ALA A 235 28.57 11.31 6.33
C ALA A 235 27.10 11.73 6.38
N ALA A 236 26.75 12.70 7.23
CA ALA A 236 25.43 13.31 7.26
C ALA A 236 25.10 14.03 5.93
N GLU A 237 26.01 14.88 5.43
CA GLU A 237 25.88 15.58 4.14
C GLU A 237 25.81 14.60 2.95
N LEU A 238 26.49 13.45 3.03
CA LEU A 238 26.39 12.39 2.01
C LEU A 238 25.04 11.65 2.09
N ALA A 239 24.56 11.35 3.30
CA ALA A 239 23.25 10.72 3.51
C ALA A 239 22.11 11.63 3.02
N GLU A 240 22.17 12.92 3.34
CA GLU A 240 21.23 13.95 2.87
C GLU A 240 21.27 14.10 1.34
N ARG A 241 22.47 14.08 0.72
CA ARG A 241 22.60 14.07 -0.76
C ARG A 241 22.12 12.79 -1.43
N LEU A 242 22.07 11.66 -0.71
CA LEU A 242 21.56 10.38 -1.21
C LEU A 242 20.07 10.19 -0.90
N ALA A 243 19.48 11.03 -0.06
CA ALA A 243 18.05 11.10 0.21
C ALA A 243 17.32 11.74 -0.99
N GLU A 244 17.08 10.94 -2.04
CA GLU A 244 16.04 11.28 -3.01
C GLU A 244 14.68 11.28 -2.30
N HIS A 245 14.17 12.47 -1.94
CA HIS A 245 12.81 12.62 -1.45
C HIS A 245 11.82 11.97 -2.43
N ARG A 246 11.12 10.92 -1.97
CA ARG A 246 10.07 10.29 -2.76
C ARG A 246 8.87 11.23 -2.87
N ASP A 247 8.20 11.21 -4.01
CA ASP A 247 7.02 12.05 -4.23
C ASP A 247 5.74 11.32 -3.80
N HIS A 248 5.52 11.25 -2.48
CA HIS A 248 4.40 10.56 -1.85
C HIS A 248 3.00 11.10 -2.25
N ARG A 249 2.93 12.21 -3.02
CA ARG A 249 1.69 12.67 -3.67
C ARG A 249 1.11 11.63 -4.64
N PHE A 250 1.93 10.67 -5.10
CA PHE A 250 1.54 9.62 -6.04
C PHE A 250 2.04 8.22 -5.63
N ILE A 251 1.43 7.66 -4.58
CA ILE A 251 1.60 6.25 -4.20
C ILE A 251 1.22 5.33 -5.37
N CYS A 252 2.07 4.35 -5.66
CA CYS A 252 1.85 3.38 -6.74
C CYS A 252 0.86 2.29 -6.30
N VAL A 253 -0.43 2.58 -6.39
CA VAL A 253 -1.50 1.65 -5.97
C VAL A 253 -1.42 0.26 -6.62
N PRO A 254 -1.06 0.06 -7.91
CA PRO A 254 -0.83 -1.29 -8.45
C PRO A 254 0.27 -2.06 -7.70
N TYR A 255 1.31 -1.37 -7.24
CA TYR A 255 2.38 -1.97 -6.45
C TYR A 255 1.92 -2.32 -5.04
N VAL A 256 1.12 -1.46 -4.39
CA VAL A 256 0.48 -1.81 -3.10
C VAL A 256 -0.45 -3.02 -3.25
N ASN A 257 -1.19 -3.15 -4.36
CA ASN A 257 -2.03 -4.33 -4.65
C ASN A 257 -1.19 -5.60 -4.75
N TYR A 258 -0.04 -5.53 -5.42
CA TYR A 258 0.95 -6.60 -5.47
C TYR A 258 1.47 -6.97 -4.08
N LEU A 259 1.86 -5.99 -3.24
CA LEU A 259 2.36 -6.25 -1.88
C LEU A 259 1.30 -6.88 -0.98
N VAL A 260 0.06 -6.35 -0.98
CA VAL A 260 -1.06 -6.92 -0.21
C VAL A 260 -1.33 -8.37 -0.62
N PHE A 261 -1.40 -8.65 -1.92
CA PHE A 261 -1.57 -10.01 -2.41
C PHE A 261 -0.37 -10.92 -2.10
N ARG A 262 0.85 -10.39 -2.09
CA ARG A 262 2.06 -11.13 -1.69
C ARG A 262 2.03 -11.49 -0.21
N CYS A 263 1.68 -10.56 0.67
CA CYS A 263 1.47 -10.83 2.09
C CYS A 263 0.35 -11.86 2.34
N LEU A 264 -0.74 -11.83 1.55
CA LEU A 264 -1.76 -12.88 1.59
C LEU A 264 -1.22 -14.25 1.14
N CYS A 265 -0.35 -14.31 0.12
CA CYS A 265 0.33 -15.55 -0.24
C CYS A 265 1.29 -16.04 0.86
N TYR A 266 1.95 -15.13 1.59
CA TYR A 266 2.77 -15.48 2.74
C TYR A 266 1.91 -16.04 3.87
N LEU A 267 0.89 -15.32 4.34
CA LEU A 267 0.05 -15.74 5.47
C LEU A 267 -0.81 -17.00 5.17
N LEU A 268 -1.44 -17.09 3.99
CA LEU A 268 -2.44 -18.13 3.70
C LEU A 268 -1.90 -19.38 3.00
N LEU A 269 -0.75 -19.26 2.32
CA LEU A 269 -0.20 -20.33 1.46
C LEU A 269 1.24 -20.74 1.84
N ASN A 270 1.84 -20.07 2.83
CA ASN A 270 3.25 -20.20 3.19
C ASN A 270 4.19 -20.09 1.95
N ALA A 271 3.85 -19.18 1.04
CA ALA A 271 4.59 -18.99 -0.19
C ALA A 271 6.01 -18.47 0.07
N THR A 272 6.97 -18.85 -0.77
CA THR A 272 8.34 -18.34 -0.70
C THR A 272 8.51 -17.10 -1.57
N PRO A 273 9.48 -16.20 -1.27
CA PRO A 273 9.80 -15.05 -2.13
C PRO A 273 9.97 -15.39 -3.61
N LYS A 274 10.63 -16.51 -3.93
CA LYS A 274 10.83 -17.02 -5.30
C LYS A 274 9.53 -17.43 -6.03
N ALA A 275 8.48 -17.74 -5.25
CA ALA A 275 7.14 -18.04 -5.76
C ALA A 275 6.27 -16.78 -5.90
N THR A 276 6.71 -15.63 -5.36
CA THR A 276 5.93 -14.38 -5.32
C THR A 276 6.67 -13.16 -5.91
N ASP A 277 7.89 -13.32 -6.43
CA ASP A 277 8.76 -12.24 -6.95
C ASP A 277 8.19 -11.35 -8.07
N THR A 278 7.07 -11.75 -8.69
CA THR A 278 6.49 -11.12 -9.88
C THR A 278 4.97 -11.13 -9.81
N ALA A 279 4.35 -10.07 -10.35
CA ALA A 279 2.89 -9.92 -10.41
C ALA A 279 2.19 -11.15 -11.01
N GLU A 280 2.73 -11.71 -12.10
CA GLU A 280 2.20 -12.90 -12.76
C GLU A 280 2.21 -14.15 -11.87
N LYS A 281 3.28 -14.37 -11.08
CA LYS A 281 3.35 -15.53 -10.17
C LYS A 281 2.40 -15.38 -8.98
N VAL A 282 2.33 -14.19 -8.39
CA VAL A 282 1.35 -13.88 -7.34
C VAL A 282 -0.06 -14.11 -7.86
N ALA A 283 -0.39 -13.57 -9.03
CA ALA A 283 -1.68 -13.80 -9.68
C ALA A 283 -1.93 -15.30 -9.94
N ALA A 284 -0.93 -16.07 -10.38
CA ALA A 284 -1.06 -17.51 -10.63
C ALA A 284 -1.35 -18.34 -9.36
N LEU A 285 -0.80 -17.97 -8.20
CA LEU A 285 -1.11 -18.57 -6.90
C LEU A 285 -2.55 -18.28 -6.46
N LEU A 286 -3.06 -17.08 -6.76
CA LEU A 286 -4.38 -16.63 -6.35
C LEU A 286 -5.51 -17.23 -7.19
N LYS A 287 -6.30 -18.10 -6.54
CA LYS A 287 -7.58 -18.62 -7.04
C LYS A 287 -8.72 -17.90 -6.30
N PRO A 288 -9.46 -16.96 -6.93
CA PRO A 288 -10.38 -16.07 -6.21
C PRO A 288 -11.44 -16.76 -5.34
N SER A 289 -11.97 -17.93 -5.75
CA SER A 289 -12.92 -18.71 -4.94
C SER A 289 -12.28 -19.32 -3.69
N VAL A 290 -11.04 -19.81 -3.80
CA VAL A 290 -10.29 -20.39 -2.68
C VAL A 290 -9.82 -19.30 -1.74
N LEU A 291 -9.36 -18.16 -2.29
CA LEU A 291 -8.93 -17.02 -1.48
C LEU A 291 -10.08 -16.48 -0.63
N VAL A 292 -11.28 -16.30 -1.19
CA VAL A 292 -12.45 -15.87 -0.40
C VAL A 292 -12.82 -16.89 0.68
N GLN A 293 -12.72 -18.19 0.42
CA GLN A 293 -12.93 -19.21 1.47
C GLN A 293 -11.87 -19.14 2.57
N GLN A 294 -10.60 -18.92 2.22
CA GLN A 294 -9.50 -18.80 3.19
C GLN A 294 -9.61 -17.51 4.00
N LEU A 295 -9.78 -16.34 3.37
CA LEU A 295 -9.93 -15.04 4.03
C LEU A 295 -11.07 -15.03 5.06
N ARG A 296 -12.20 -15.67 4.73
CA ARG A 296 -13.36 -15.75 5.62
C ARG A 296 -13.16 -16.69 6.80
N ALA A 297 -12.29 -17.70 6.69
CA ALA A 297 -12.03 -18.67 7.75
C ALA A 297 -10.79 -18.32 8.58
N PHE A 298 -9.87 -17.52 8.01
CA PHE A 298 -8.56 -17.22 8.56
C PHE A 298 -8.64 -16.62 9.96
N ASN A 299 -7.87 -17.21 10.88
CA ASN A 299 -7.61 -16.68 12.20
C ASN A 299 -6.09 -16.57 12.38
N PRO A 300 -5.54 -15.38 12.70
CA PRO A 300 -4.11 -15.19 12.89
C PRO A 300 -3.59 -15.71 14.24
N VAL A 301 -4.48 -16.12 15.17
CA VAL A 301 -4.15 -16.51 16.56
C VAL A 301 -4.44 -17.98 16.90
N ALA A 302 -5.18 -18.72 16.06
CA ALA A 302 -5.46 -20.15 16.26
C ALA A 302 -5.78 -20.88 14.94
N ALA A 303 -5.59 -22.20 14.91
CA ALA A 303 -5.99 -23.05 13.79
C ALA A 303 -7.51 -22.99 13.48
N TYR A 304 -7.87 -23.16 12.20
CA TYR A 304 -9.23 -22.96 11.72
C TYR A 304 -9.65 -23.94 10.61
N ASP A 305 -10.93 -24.33 10.59
CA ASP A 305 -11.47 -25.27 9.61
C ASP A 305 -11.72 -24.63 8.24
N ARG A 306 -11.26 -25.31 7.19
CA ARG A 306 -11.47 -24.88 5.81
C ARG A 306 -12.97 -24.87 5.47
N GLY A 307 -13.47 -23.72 5.03
CA GLY A 307 -14.86 -23.55 4.58
C GLY A 307 -15.84 -23.13 5.68
N VAL A 308 -15.41 -23.13 6.94
CA VAL A 308 -16.18 -22.55 8.05
C VAL A 308 -15.81 -21.08 8.16
N ALA A 309 -16.74 -20.17 7.83
CA ALA A 309 -16.51 -18.75 8.03
C ALA A 309 -16.34 -18.43 9.53
N LEU A 310 -15.27 -17.70 9.85
CA LEU A 310 -15.05 -17.12 11.16
C LEU A 310 -16.11 -16.05 11.40
N LYS A 311 -16.64 -16.06 12.61
CA LYS A 311 -17.74 -15.23 13.08
C LYS A 311 -17.44 -14.93 14.54
N LEU A 312 -17.50 -13.67 14.93
CA LEU A 312 -17.29 -13.25 16.31
C LEU A 312 -18.30 -13.96 17.24
N GLU A 313 -19.54 -14.07 16.77
CA GLU A 313 -20.64 -14.79 17.39
C GLU A 313 -20.34 -16.28 17.65
N ARG A 314 -19.44 -16.90 16.87
CA ARG A 314 -19.03 -18.32 17.05
C ARG A 314 -17.85 -18.50 18.00
N LEU A 315 -17.03 -17.47 18.17
CA LEU A 315 -15.86 -17.49 19.05
C LEU A 315 -16.26 -17.20 20.51
N VAL A 316 -17.39 -16.52 20.71
CA VAL A 316 -17.96 -16.20 22.02
C VAL A 316 -19.31 -16.91 22.13
N PRO A 317 -19.39 -18.08 22.79
CA PRO A 317 -20.63 -18.86 22.87
C PRO A 317 -21.83 -18.09 23.42
N GLU A 318 -21.59 -17.14 24.33
CA GLU A 318 -22.65 -16.29 24.91
C GLU A 318 -23.30 -15.35 23.89
N LEU A 319 -22.55 -14.82 22.93
CA LEU A 319 -23.13 -14.04 21.82
C LEU A 319 -23.99 -14.94 20.91
N ALA A 320 -23.59 -16.20 20.68
CA ALA A 320 -24.44 -17.16 19.96
C ALA A 320 -25.72 -17.54 20.71
N GLU A 321 -25.69 -17.55 22.05
CA GLU A 321 -26.88 -17.81 22.88
C GLU A 321 -27.81 -16.59 22.96
N ALA A 322 -27.26 -15.37 23.09
CA ALA A 322 -28.01 -14.12 23.10
C ALA A 322 -28.73 -13.84 21.76
N VAL A 323 -28.05 -14.08 20.63
CA VAL A 323 -28.63 -13.99 19.27
C VAL A 323 -29.55 -15.19 18.95
N GLY A 324 -29.56 -16.23 19.81
CA GLY A 324 -30.32 -17.47 19.63
C GLY A 324 -31.78 -17.44 20.12
N GLY A 325 -32.31 -16.29 20.50
CA GLY A 325 -33.72 -16.13 20.90
C GLY A 325 -34.68 -16.00 19.71
N ASP A 326 -35.78 -16.77 19.75
CA ASP A 326 -36.95 -16.68 18.87
C ASP A 326 -36.76 -16.90 17.34
N GLU A 327 -36.21 -18.05 16.93
CA GLU A 327 -36.72 -18.75 15.73
C GLU A 327 -37.70 -19.87 16.13
N ASP A 328 -38.90 -19.46 16.53
CA ASP A 328 -40.02 -20.36 16.87
C ASP A 328 -40.51 -21.14 15.63
N GLY A 329 -39.98 -22.36 15.49
CA GLY A 329 -40.48 -23.39 14.57
C GLY A 329 -41.06 -24.57 15.34
N GLU A 330 -42.23 -24.40 15.95
CA GLU A 330 -42.92 -25.44 16.74
C GLU A 330 -42.94 -26.81 16.04
N GLY A 331 -42.43 -27.84 16.70
CA GLY A 331 -42.36 -29.19 16.18
C GLY A 331 -41.79 -30.19 17.18
N ASP A 332 -42.65 -30.69 18.06
CA ASP A 332 -42.36 -31.73 19.08
C ASP A 332 -41.46 -32.88 18.57
N GLY A 333 -40.47 -33.27 19.38
CA GLY A 333 -39.82 -34.58 19.26
C GLY A 333 -38.30 -34.61 19.41
N GLU A 334 -37.84 -34.99 20.61
CA GLU A 334 -36.58 -35.72 20.90
C GLU A 334 -35.29 -35.35 20.11
N GLY A 335 -34.44 -34.54 20.75
CA GLY A 335 -33.03 -34.91 20.93
C GLY A 335 -32.20 -35.27 19.69
N ARG A 336 -32.21 -34.44 18.65
CA ARG A 336 -31.17 -34.48 17.59
C ARG A 336 -30.62 -33.09 17.30
N ARG A 337 -29.30 -32.93 17.44
CA ARG A 337 -28.53 -31.81 16.88
C ARG A 337 -28.85 -31.69 15.38
N LYS A 338 -29.66 -30.71 14.99
CA LYS A 338 -29.80 -30.31 13.60
C LYS A 338 -28.54 -29.55 13.19
N GLN A 339 -27.53 -30.29 12.72
CA GLN A 339 -26.56 -29.71 11.80
C GLN A 339 -27.36 -29.14 10.62
N SER A 340 -27.23 -27.84 10.36
CA SER A 340 -27.92 -27.19 9.26
C SER A 340 -27.42 -27.76 7.94
N ALA A 341 -28.35 -28.25 7.11
CA ALA A 341 -28.05 -29.03 5.91
C ALA A 341 -27.60 -28.14 4.74
N ALA A 342 -26.42 -27.52 4.87
CA ALA A 342 -25.77 -26.73 3.83
C ALA A 342 -24.31 -27.16 3.56
N THR A 343 -23.78 -28.17 4.26
CA THR A 343 -22.39 -28.67 4.14
C THR A 343 -22.32 -30.20 4.27
N GLN A 344 -23.01 -30.93 3.39
CA GLN A 344 -22.91 -32.41 3.30
C GLN A 344 -22.30 -32.91 1.97
N GLU A 345 -21.70 -32.02 1.17
CA GLU A 345 -20.88 -32.38 0.00
C GLU A 345 -19.42 -31.93 0.18
N GLU A 346 -18.79 -32.27 1.32
CA GLU A 346 -17.32 -32.32 1.45
C GLU A 346 -16.90 -33.13 2.71
N GLU A 347 -17.31 -34.41 2.82
CA GLU A 347 -16.65 -35.38 3.71
C GLU A 347 -15.25 -35.79 3.16
N GLY A 348 -14.44 -34.79 2.84
CA GLY A 348 -12.99 -34.92 2.80
C GLY A 348 -12.46 -34.48 4.16
N ILE A 349 -11.49 -35.22 4.70
CA ILE A 349 -10.86 -34.91 6.00
C ILE A 349 -10.44 -33.43 6.01
N SER A 350 -11.16 -32.60 6.75
CA SER A 350 -10.86 -31.18 6.90
C SER A 350 -9.66 -31.07 7.83
N PHE A 351 -8.47 -31.15 7.26
CA PHE A 351 -7.27 -30.71 7.96
C PHE A 351 -7.46 -29.22 8.26
N PRO A 352 -7.46 -28.79 9.54
CA PRO A 352 -7.51 -27.38 9.86
C PRO A 352 -6.31 -26.71 9.23
N PHE A 353 -6.50 -25.49 8.72
CA PHE A 353 -5.36 -24.65 8.42
C PHE A 353 -4.68 -24.35 9.75
N MET A 354 -3.40 -24.69 9.83
CA MET A 354 -2.53 -24.24 10.91
C MET A 354 -2.43 -22.72 10.86
N GLN A 355 -2.22 -22.14 12.03
CA GLN A 355 -1.92 -20.73 12.18
C GLN A 355 -0.71 -20.32 11.30
N PRO A 356 -0.62 -19.08 10.79
CA PRO A 356 0.61 -18.60 10.18
C PRO A 356 1.79 -18.65 11.17
N THR A 357 2.91 -19.22 10.72
CA THR A 357 4.15 -19.29 11.51
C THR A 357 4.65 -17.89 11.89
N THR A 358 5.42 -17.79 12.98
CA THR A 358 5.99 -16.51 13.44
C THR A 358 6.85 -15.86 12.33
N ARG A 359 7.58 -16.67 11.55
CA ARG A 359 8.28 -16.25 10.32
C ARG A 359 7.33 -15.67 9.25
N GLN A 360 6.20 -16.33 8.95
CA GLN A 360 5.23 -15.82 7.97
C GLN A 360 4.71 -14.43 8.37
N VAL A 361 4.46 -14.23 9.67
CA VAL A 361 3.99 -12.96 10.24
C VAL A 361 5.09 -11.90 10.19
N ARG A 362 6.32 -12.21 10.62
CA ARG A 362 7.48 -11.28 10.57
C ARG A 362 7.77 -10.83 9.13
N ARG A 363 7.76 -11.73 8.16
CA ARG A 363 7.90 -11.41 6.73
C ARG A 363 6.78 -10.49 6.24
N ALA A 364 5.53 -10.79 6.58
CA ALA A 364 4.39 -9.94 6.20
C ALA A 364 4.47 -8.55 6.85
N ALA A 365 4.87 -8.46 8.12
CA ALA A 365 5.09 -7.20 8.84
C ALA A 365 6.14 -6.32 8.15
N ARG A 366 7.29 -6.90 7.79
CA ARG A 366 8.38 -6.21 7.08
C ARG A 366 7.95 -5.66 5.73
N VAL A 367 7.28 -6.49 4.91
CA VAL A 367 6.75 -6.05 3.62
C VAL A 367 5.70 -4.94 3.81
N LEU A 368 4.81 -5.06 4.80
CA LEU A 368 3.88 -3.98 5.15
C LEU A 368 4.58 -2.71 5.62
N ARG A 369 5.65 -2.78 6.42
CA ARG A 369 6.43 -1.59 6.84
C ARG A 369 6.92 -0.80 5.63
N THR A 370 7.54 -1.48 4.66
CA THR A 370 7.95 -0.81 3.40
C THR A 370 6.79 -0.28 2.57
N CYS A 371 5.63 -0.94 2.62
CA CYS A 371 4.40 -0.52 1.92
C CYS A 371 3.81 0.75 2.54
N TRP A 372 3.77 0.82 3.87
CA TRP A 372 3.22 1.93 4.63
C TRP A 372 4.09 3.19 4.59
N LEU A 373 5.41 3.01 4.57
CA LEU A 373 6.38 4.11 4.47
C LEU A 373 6.74 4.45 3.00
N ASP A 374 6.10 3.80 2.01
CA ASP A 374 6.42 3.95 0.58
C ASP A 374 7.94 3.89 0.30
N GLY A 375 8.64 2.94 0.93
CA GLY A 375 10.08 2.73 0.81
C GLY A 375 10.98 3.84 1.38
N GLU A 376 10.46 4.79 2.15
CA GLU A 376 11.23 5.76 2.94
C GLU A 376 11.61 5.15 4.31
N TYR A 377 12.84 5.40 4.79
CA TYR A 377 13.24 5.04 6.15
C TYR A 377 12.84 6.17 7.10
N LEU A 378 12.12 5.80 8.16
CA LEU A 378 11.84 6.64 9.33
C LEU A 378 12.13 5.81 10.57
N CYS A 379 12.76 6.40 11.58
CA CYS A 379 13.14 5.73 12.80
C CYS A 379 11.90 5.44 13.64
N GLU A 380 11.71 4.18 14.04
CA GLU A 380 10.58 3.77 14.91
C GLU A 380 10.99 3.66 16.38
N VAL A 381 12.14 4.23 16.75
CA VAL A 381 12.68 4.23 18.11
C VAL A 381 12.28 5.49 18.84
N ASP A 382 11.65 5.34 20.00
CA ASP A 382 11.36 6.45 20.89
C ASP A 382 12.58 6.79 21.75
N PRO A 383 13.07 8.04 21.81
CA PRO A 383 14.00 8.48 22.84
C PRO A 383 13.35 8.58 24.23
N GLU A 384 12.04 8.85 24.30
CA GLU A 384 11.29 9.01 25.56
C GLU A 384 11.19 7.69 26.36
N GLU A 385 11.38 6.53 25.70
CA GLU A 385 11.52 5.21 26.35
C GLU A 385 12.82 5.06 27.16
N PHE A 386 13.83 5.90 26.93
CA PHE A 386 15.18 5.77 27.50
C PHE A 386 15.57 6.89 28.46
N TYR A 387 15.04 8.11 28.29
CA TYR A 387 15.42 9.28 29.08
C TYR A 387 14.35 9.60 30.14
N THR A 388 14.77 9.91 31.37
CA THR A 388 13.86 10.41 32.41
C THR A 388 13.68 11.93 32.28
N GLU A 389 12.59 12.48 32.83
CA GLU A 389 12.36 13.93 32.89
C GLU A 389 13.57 14.67 33.51
N GLU A 390 14.13 14.11 34.59
CA GLU A 390 15.33 14.60 35.29
C GLU A 390 16.58 14.66 34.38
N MET A 391 16.82 13.67 33.51
CA MET A 391 17.92 13.72 32.54
C MET A 391 17.73 14.83 31.50
N VAL A 392 16.49 15.06 31.07
CA VAL A 392 16.17 16.09 30.06
C VAL A 392 16.29 17.49 30.67
N GLU A 393 15.89 17.66 31.94
CA GLU A 393 16.05 18.92 32.67
C GLU A 393 17.54 19.23 32.96
N GLU A 394 18.36 18.24 33.33
CA GLU A 394 19.80 18.45 33.58
C GLU A 394 20.58 18.74 32.27
N ASP A 395 20.30 18.04 31.17
CA ASP A 395 20.90 18.33 29.85
C ASP A 395 20.52 19.74 29.36
N ALA A 396 19.28 20.17 29.60
CA ALA A 396 18.84 21.53 29.29
C ALA A 396 19.56 22.59 30.15
N ALA A 397 19.70 22.37 31.46
CA ALA A 397 20.41 23.28 32.36
C ALA A 397 21.89 23.42 31.99
N ASN A 398 22.58 22.29 31.76
CA ASN A 398 23.97 22.25 31.30
C ASN A 398 24.15 22.99 29.95
N ALA A 399 23.16 22.92 29.06
CA ALA A 399 23.17 23.61 27.78
C ALA A 399 22.88 25.13 27.88
N GLU A 400 22.36 25.63 29.00
CA GLU A 400 22.19 27.06 29.29
C GLU A 400 23.46 27.65 29.96
N ASP A 401 24.10 26.91 30.88
CA ASP A 401 25.34 27.36 31.54
C ASP A 401 26.52 27.54 30.55
N GLU A 402 26.58 26.75 29.47
CA GLU A 402 27.57 26.99 28.39
C GLU A 402 27.36 28.31 27.61
N GLU A 403 26.18 28.94 27.70
CA GLU A 403 25.90 30.22 27.01
C GLU A 403 26.36 31.46 27.81
N GLU A 404 26.59 31.37 29.14
CA GLU A 404 26.99 32.52 29.97
C GLU A 404 28.37 33.12 29.64
N GLU A 405 29.31 32.35 29.04
CA GLU A 405 30.64 32.87 28.66
C GLU A 405 30.62 33.84 27.45
N GLY A 406 29.45 34.15 26.87
CA GLY A 406 29.27 35.31 25.99
C GLY A 406 29.89 35.20 24.59
N VAL A 407 30.29 34.00 24.18
CA VAL A 407 30.68 33.69 22.79
C VAL A 407 29.72 32.63 22.25
N PRO A 408 28.82 32.96 21.31
CA PRO A 408 27.89 31.98 20.76
C PRO A 408 28.65 30.97 19.90
N LYS A 409 29.01 29.84 20.50
CA LYS A 409 29.44 28.64 19.77
C LYS A 409 28.18 28.05 19.11
N PRO A 410 28.25 27.59 17.85
CA PRO A 410 27.13 26.83 17.29
C PRO A 410 26.96 25.53 18.09
N LYS A 411 25.74 25.23 18.55
CA LYS A 411 25.40 23.95 19.19
C LYS A 411 25.73 22.82 18.20
N LEU A 412 26.81 22.11 18.49
CA LEU A 412 27.44 21.11 17.61
C LEU A 412 26.97 19.68 17.92
N ILE A 413 26.28 19.52 19.05
CA ILE A 413 25.66 18.30 19.54
C ILE A 413 24.18 18.66 19.79
N PRO A 414 23.20 17.88 19.29
CA PRO A 414 21.79 18.06 19.65
C PRO A 414 21.56 17.79 21.14
N SER A 415 20.72 18.57 21.80
CA SER A 415 20.24 18.27 23.15
C SER A 415 19.31 17.04 23.16
N LEU A 416 19.04 16.48 24.32
CA LEU A 416 18.01 15.44 24.49
C LEU A 416 16.63 15.93 24.04
N ALA A 417 16.31 17.20 24.30
CA ALA A 417 15.08 17.83 23.82
C ALA A 417 15.03 17.92 22.28
N ASP A 418 16.15 18.24 21.61
CA ASP A 418 16.23 18.23 20.14
C ASP A 418 16.05 16.81 19.56
N GLU A 419 16.59 15.77 20.23
CA GLU A 419 16.41 14.36 19.83
C GLU A 419 14.94 13.92 19.95
N ILE A 420 14.25 14.32 21.03
CA ILE A 420 12.81 14.07 21.23
C ILE A 420 11.97 14.85 20.20
N GLU A 421 12.29 16.13 19.94
CA GLU A 421 11.58 16.92 18.93
C GLU A 421 11.80 16.39 17.50
N ALA A 422 12.96 15.79 17.22
CA ALA A 422 13.23 15.11 15.96
C ALA A 422 12.42 13.80 15.84
N ALA A 423 12.41 12.96 16.88
CA ALA A 423 11.66 11.71 16.89
C ALA A 423 10.15 11.92 16.78
N THR A 424 9.60 12.93 17.45
CA THR A 424 8.17 13.31 17.33
C THR A 424 7.83 13.79 15.91
N LYS A 425 8.68 14.58 15.25
CA LYS A 425 8.52 14.93 13.82
C LYS A 425 8.57 13.70 12.90
N GLU A 426 9.45 12.72 13.18
CA GLU A 426 9.46 11.46 12.43
C GLU A 426 8.19 10.63 12.68
N ARG A 427 7.67 10.59 13.93
CA ARG A 427 6.37 9.96 14.28
C ARG A 427 5.19 10.61 13.53
N GLU A 428 5.13 11.94 13.48
CA GLU A 428 4.15 12.69 12.68
C GLU A 428 4.26 12.34 11.19
N ARG A 429 5.50 12.27 10.67
CA ARG A 429 5.77 11.91 9.28
C ARG A 429 5.34 10.48 8.93
N VAL A 430 5.57 9.51 9.82
CA VAL A 430 5.06 8.13 9.67
C VAL A 430 3.53 8.13 9.57
N ALA A 431 2.84 8.91 10.41
CA ALA A 431 1.39 9.02 10.38
C ALA A 431 0.86 9.68 9.09
N GLU A 432 1.52 10.74 8.60
CA GLU A 432 1.22 11.35 7.30
C GLU A 432 1.31 10.34 6.15
N LEU A 433 2.40 9.56 6.09
CA LEU A 433 2.63 8.57 5.03
C LEU A 433 1.60 7.44 5.07
N ARG A 434 1.34 6.87 6.26
CA ARG A 434 0.29 5.86 6.45
C ARG A 434 -1.06 6.36 5.95
N SER A 435 -1.47 7.55 6.39
CA SER A 435 -2.72 8.21 5.95
C SER A 435 -2.75 8.48 4.43
N ALA A 436 -1.62 8.88 3.83
CA ALA A 436 -1.51 9.09 2.39
C ALA A 436 -1.64 7.79 1.59
N VAL A 437 -1.06 6.68 2.07
CA VAL A 437 -1.21 5.34 1.48
C VAL A 437 -2.66 4.87 1.61
N GLU A 438 -3.26 4.90 2.80
CA GLU A 438 -4.66 4.52 3.02
C GLU A 438 -5.62 5.31 2.11
N THR A 439 -5.47 6.64 2.10
CA THR A 439 -6.32 7.52 1.30
C THR A 439 -6.18 7.25 -0.19
N GLN A 440 -4.96 7.08 -0.71
CA GLN A 440 -4.75 6.82 -2.13
C GLN A 440 -5.21 5.41 -2.53
N VAL A 441 -5.06 4.41 -1.67
CA VAL A 441 -5.61 3.06 -1.88
C VAL A 441 -7.15 3.09 -1.88
N LYS A 442 -7.78 3.71 -0.88
CA LYS A 442 -9.26 3.84 -0.79
C LYS A 442 -9.84 4.62 -1.99
N GLN A 443 -9.16 5.65 -2.49
CA GLN A 443 -9.63 6.48 -3.61
C GLN A 443 -9.31 5.96 -5.02
N ARG A 444 -8.18 5.26 -5.22
CA ARG A 444 -7.71 4.84 -6.56
C ARG A 444 -7.72 3.32 -6.77
N GLY A 445 -7.53 2.53 -5.71
CA GLY A 445 -7.61 1.06 -5.71
C GLY A 445 -8.99 0.52 -5.31
N GLY A 446 -9.81 1.38 -4.68
CA GLY A 446 -11.17 1.07 -4.27
C GLY A 446 -11.26 0.24 -2.99
N VAL A 447 -12.49 0.10 -2.50
CA VAL A 447 -12.80 -0.43 -1.15
C VAL A 447 -12.30 -1.85 -0.93
N VAL A 448 -12.36 -2.71 -1.95
CA VAL A 448 -11.94 -4.11 -1.82
C VAL A 448 -10.44 -4.21 -1.52
N MET A 449 -9.63 -3.41 -2.22
CA MET A 449 -8.18 -3.37 -1.99
C MET A 449 -7.84 -2.75 -0.64
N TYR A 450 -8.53 -1.67 -0.25
CA TYR A 450 -8.39 -1.03 1.05
C TYR A 450 -8.74 -2.00 2.21
N GLY A 451 -9.85 -2.73 2.10
CA GLY A 451 -10.24 -3.74 3.10
C GLY A 451 -9.26 -4.90 3.21
N LEU A 452 -8.65 -5.34 2.09
CA LEU A 452 -7.57 -6.33 2.13
C LEU A 452 -6.30 -5.78 2.78
N LEU A 453 -5.92 -4.53 2.50
CA LEU A 453 -4.76 -3.88 3.13
C LEU A 453 -4.93 -3.80 4.65
N ARG A 454 -6.07 -3.30 5.14
CA ARG A 454 -6.36 -3.26 6.59
C ARG A 454 -6.46 -4.65 7.20
N PHE A 455 -7.06 -5.62 6.52
CA PHE A 455 -7.11 -7.00 7.01
C PHE A 455 -5.74 -7.62 7.21
N VAL A 456 -4.82 -7.50 6.24
CA VAL A 456 -3.45 -8.03 6.39
C VAL A 456 -2.71 -7.30 7.50
N SER A 457 -2.87 -5.97 7.61
CA SER A 457 -2.22 -5.18 8.65
C SER A 457 -2.72 -5.55 10.05
N ALA A 458 -4.04 -5.66 10.24
CA ALA A 458 -4.65 -6.04 11.51
C ALA A 458 -4.37 -7.50 11.88
N ALA A 459 -4.35 -8.41 10.90
CA ALA A 459 -3.97 -9.81 11.11
C ALA A 459 -2.53 -9.96 11.63
N VAL A 460 -1.59 -9.20 11.06
CA VAL A 460 -0.19 -9.18 11.49
C VAL A 460 -0.07 -8.56 12.89
N ALA A 461 -0.68 -7.38 13.10
CA ALA A 461 -0.65 -6.70 14.39
C ALA A 461 -1.24 -7.56 15.52
N TYR A 462 -2.38 -8.23 15.29
CA TYR A 462 -3.03 -9.06 16.29
C TYR A 462 -2.17 -10.27 16.69
N ARG A 463 -1.51 -10.94 15.73
CA ARG A 463 -0.57 -12.03 16.05
C ARG A 463 0.66 -11.51 16.80
N GLN A 464 1.25 -10.39 16.37
CA GLN A 464 2.41 -9.79 17.05
C GLN A 464 2.10 -9.38 18.49
N ALA A 465 0.99 -8.68 18.71
CA ALA A 465 0.56 -8.26 20.05
C ALA A 465 0.27 -9.48 20.95
N ARG A 466 -0.42 -10.50 20.43
CA ARG A 466 -0.66 -11.75 21.15
C ARG A 466 0.64 -12.46 21.54
N ASP A 467 1.61 -12.54 20.63
CA ASP A 467 2.87 -13.23 20.91
C ASP A 467 3.73 -12.45 21.92
N ALA A 468 3.68 -11.11 21.91
CA ALA A 468 4.28 -10.27 22.93
C ALA A 468 3.65 -10.50 24.33
N VAL A 469 2.31 -10.60 24.42
CA VAL A 469 1.62 -10.98 25.68
C VAL A 469 2.06 -12.36 26.17
N VAL A 470 2.13 -13.35 25.27
CA VAL A 470 2.56 -14.70 25.65
C VAL A 470 4.01 -14.72 26.12
N GLN A 471 4.92 -14.01 25.46
CA GLN A 471 6.32 -13.89 25.88
C GLN A 471 6.44 -13.21 27.25
N GLN A 472 5.69 -12.12 27.51
CA GLN A 472 5.67 -11.45 28.81
C GLN A 472 5.14 -12.38 29.91
N ARG A 473 4.02 -13.08 29.68
CA ARG A 473 3.47 -14.06 30.64
C ARG A 473 4.44 -15.20 30.92
N GLN A 474 5.16 -15.70 29.90
CA GLN A 474 6.20 -16.71 30.08
C GLN A 474 7.38 -16.20 30.92
N ALA A 475 7.87 -14.99 30.65
CA ALA A 475 8.95 -14.36 31.42
C ALA A 475 8.56 -14.14 32.89
N LEU A 476 7.29 -13.82 33.16
CA LEU A 476 6.72 -13.70 34.50
C LEU A 476 6.38 -15.03 35.18
N GLY A 477 6.56 -16.17 34.49
CA GLY A 477 6.20 -17.50 35.01
C GLY A 477 4.69 -17.72 35.17
N MET A 478 3.86 -16.89 34.53
CA MET A 478 2.40 -16.98 34.57
C MET A 478 1.90 -18.10 33.65
N PRO A 479 0.72 -18.70 33.95
CA PRO A 479 0.10 -19.66 33.04
C PRO A 479 -0.28 -18.98 31.72
N VAL A 480 0.18 -19.56 30.61
CA VAL A 480 -0.28 -19.20 29.26
C VAL A 480 -1.59 -19.94 28.97
N ASP A 481 -2.52 -19.28 28.28
CA ASP A 481 -3.82 -19.86 27.95
C ASP A 481 -3.70 -21.15 27.13
N ALA A 482 -4.18 -22.26 27.71
CA ALA A 482 -4.09 -23.61 27.13
C ALA A 482 -4.94 -23.83 25.86
N LEU A 483 -5.68 -22.81 25.42
CA LEU A 483 -6.56 -22.84 24.25
C LEU A 483 -5.92 -22.22 22.99
N GLY A 484 -4.80 -21.49 23.12
CA GLY A 484 -4.10 -20.87 21.99
C GLY A 484 -2.82 -21.62 21.62
N GLU A 485 -2.56 -21.79 20.33
CA GLU A 485 -1.30 -22.39 19.84
C GLU A 485 -0.12 -21.50 20.26
N LEU A 486 0.87 -22.06 20.98
CA LEU A 486 2.04 -21.30 21.43
C LEU A 486 2.80 -20.71 20.22
N PRO A 487 3.54 -19.60 20.39
CA PRO A 487 4.50 -19.18 19.37
C PRO A 487 5.41 -20.36 19.03
N GLU A 488 5.61 -20.61 17.74
CA GLU A 488 6.45 -21.73 17.29
C GLU A 488 7.92 -21.50 17.66
N ASP A 489 8.68 -22.58 17.88
CA ASP A 489 10.13 -22.49 18.03
C ASP A 489 10.76 -22.18 16.67
N GLU A 490 11.23 -20.93 16.52
CA GLU A 490 11.81 -20.45 15.28
C GLU A 490 13.14 -21.12 14.92
N ALA A 491 13.80 -21.80 15.87
CA ALA A 491 15.02 -22.57 15.61
C ALA A 491 14.75 -23.86 14.83
N GLU A 492 13.53 -24.42 14.94
CA GLU A 492 13.15 -25.65 14.22
C GLU A 492 12.62 -25.37 12.79
N ASP A 493 12.36 -24.11 12.42
CA ASP A 493 11.79 -23.77 11.12
C ASP A 493 12.83 -23.88 9.98
N PRO A 494 12.74 -24.89 9.09
CA PRO A 494 13.76 -25.16 8.09
C PRO A 494 13.87 -24.09 7.01
N MET A 495 13.02 -23.05 6.99
CA MET A 495 13.12 -21.94 6.04
C MET A 495 13.16 -20.55 6.70
N ASN A 496 13.53 -20.50 7.98
CA ASN A 496 13.95 -19.28 8.67
C ASN A 496 15.43 -19.01 8.40
N ASP A 497 15.78 -17.86 7.80
CA ASP A 497 17.17 -17.45 7.61
C ASP A 497 17.80 -16.86 8.87
N GLU A 498 16.99 -16.41 9.83
CA GLU A 498 17.43 -15.88 11.12
C GLU A 498 17.73 -16.98 12.15
N ALA A 499 17.36 -18.23 11.88
CA ALA A 499 17.75 -19.40 12.69
C ALA A 499 19.16 -19.92 12.34
N LEU A 500 19.75 -19.47 11.23
CA LEU A 500 21.06 -19.90 10.76
C LEU A 500 22.16 -19.00 11.36
N VAL A 501 22.23 -18.97 12.67
CA VAL A 501 23.25 -18.26 13.47
C VAL A 501 24.10 -19.29 14.19
N ASP A 502 25.42 -19.14 14.13
CA ASP A 502 26.36 -20.02 14.83
C ASP A 502 26.29 -19.77 16.36
N GLU A 503 25.97 -20.82 17.12
CA GLU A 503 25.84 -20.78 18.58
C GLU A 503 27.14 -20.38 19.30
N GLU A 504 28.32 -20.61 18.70
CA GLU A 504 29.62 -20.30 19.33
C GLU A 504 30.09 -18.85 19.05
N THR A 505 29.71 -18.26 17.92
CA THR A 505 30.19 -16.93 17.50
C THR A 505 29.11 -15.84 17.48
N GLY A 506 27.83 -16.22 17.37
CA GLY A 506 26.73 -15.29 17.14
C GLY A 506 26.69 -14.70 15.72
N GLU A 507 27.57 -15.14 14.82
CA GLU A 507 27.57 -14.72 13.42
C GLU A 507 26.61 -15.58 12.58
N PRO A 508 25.95 -15.02 11.56
CA PRO A 508 25.11 -15.80 10.64
C PRO A 508 25.97 -16.76 9.80
N ASP A 509 25.55 -18.01 9.67
CA ASP A 509 26.14 -18.98 8.73
C ASP A 509 25.89 -18.50 7.29
N ALA A 510 26.87 -17.79 6.73
CA ALA A 510 26.76 -17.20 5.42
C ALA A 510 26.55 -18.25 4.30
N GLU A 511 27.11 -19.46 4.45
CA GLU A 511 26.92 -20.54 3.47
C GLU A 511 25.51 -21.13 3.56
N GLY A 512 25.03 -21.40 4.78
CA GLY A 512 23.66 -21.85 5.06
C GLY A 512 22.60 -20.84 4.62
N VAL A 513 22.78 -19.56 4.98
CA VAL A 513 21.90 -18.45 4.58
C VAL A 513 21.87 -18.29 3.06
N GLN A 514 23.02 -18.34 2.36
CA GLN A 514 23.05 -18.29 0.90
C GLN A 514 22.32 -19.50 0.29
N ALA A 515 22.60 -20.72 0.75
CA ALA A 515 21.95 -21.93 0.24
C ALA A 515 20.42 -21.90 0.47
N LEU A 516 19.98 -21.34 1.60
CA LEU A 516 18.56 -21.13 1.88
C LEU A 516 17.94 -20.07 0.96
N GLN A 517 18.59 -18.92 0.77
CA GLN A 517 18.16 -17.85 -0.14
C GLN A 517 18.11 -18.32 -1.60
N GLU A 518 19.03 -19.16 -2.06
CA GLU A 518 18.96 -19.78 -3.39
C GLU A 518 17.74 -20.70 -3.53
N ARG A 519 17.35 -21.39 -2.45
CA ARG A 519 16.15 -22.26 -2.41
C ARG A 519 14.85 -21.46 -2.38
N ILE A 520 14.73 -20.48 -1.48
CA ILE A 520 13.47 -19.78 -1.17
C ILE A 520 13.30 -18.43 -1.89
N GLY A 521 14.39 -17.87 -2.41
CA GLY A 521 14.45 -16.52 -2.98
C GLY A 521 14.75 -15.44 -1.94
N VAL A 522 14.98 -14.22 -2.43
CA VAL A 522 15.19 -13.02 -1.62
C VAL A 522 14.03 -12.07 -1.87
N ASP A 523 13.42 -11.54 -0.81
CA ASP A 523 12.37 -10.52 -0.88
C ASP A 523 13.03 -9.15 -0.64
N THR A 524 13.00 -8.27 -1.65
CA THR A 524 13.75 -7.00 -1.63
C THR A 524 13.24 -6.06 -0.54
N GLU A 525 11.93 -6.08 -0.35
CA GLU A 525 11.20 -5.28 0.63
C GLU A 525 11.42 -5.84 2.05
N GLU A 526 11.44 -7.17 2.22
CA GLU A 526 11.87 -7.79 3.49
C GLU A 526 13.32 -7.40 3.82
N CYS A 527 14.25 -7.49 2.87
CA CYS A 527 15.65 -7.13 3.09
C CYS A 527 15.84 -5.64 3.39
N LEU A 528 15.08 -4.75 2.76
CA LEU A 528 15.08 -3.32 3.08
C LEU A 528 14.60 -3.08 4.52
N ALA A 529 13.51 -3.73 4.94
CA ALA A 529 13.04 -3.64 6.32
C ALA A 529 14.02 -4.27 7.34
N LYS A 530 14.71 -5.37 7.01
CA LYS A 530 15.79 -5.93 7.87
C LYS A 530 16.94 -4.93 8.08
N LEU A 531 17.31 -4.14 7.06
CA LEU A 531 18.30 -3.06 7.22
C LEU A 531 17.79 -1.96 8.15
N TRP A 532 16.51 -1.58 8.02
CA TRP A 532 15.88 -0.60 8.90
C TRP A 532 15.83 -1.09 10.35
N GLU A 533 15.39 -2.33 10.59
CA GLU A 533 15.41 -2.97 11.92
C GLU A 533 16.82 -3.01 12.54
N ALA A 534 17.85 -3.28 11.74
CA ALA A 534 19.24 -3.26 12.20
C ALA A 534 19.71 -1.84 12.60
N ARG A 535 19.28 -0.82 11.85
CA ARG A 535 19.55 0.59 12.16
C ARG A 535 18.80 1.05 13.41
N ASP A 536 17.50 0.73 13.51
CA ASP A 536 16.67 0.98 14.70
C ASP A 536 17.28 0.30 15.95
N ARG A 537 17.83 -0.91 15.81
CA ARG A 537 18.51 -1.61 16.91
C ARG A 537 19.75 -0.86 17.39
N ARG A 538 20.64 -0.43 16.47
CA ARG A 538 21.81 0.37 16.84
C ARG A 538 21.42 1.71 17.46
N GLN A 539 20.30 2.31 17.05
CA GLN A 539 19.80 3.54 17.65
C GLN A 539 19.31 3.31 19.10
N ARG A 540 18.59 2.20 19.38
CA ARG A 540 18.24 1.78 20.76
C ARG A 540 19.48 1.50 21.61
N GLU A 541 20.48 0.82 21.05
CA GLU A 541 21.77 0.59 21.72
C GLU A 541 22.48 1.92 22.04
N ALA A 542 22.46 2.90 21.12
CA ALA A 542 23.02 4.22 21.35
C ALA A 542 22.27 5.02 22.44
N TYR A 543 20.93 5.07 22.39
CA TYR A 543 20.12 5.76 23.41
C TYR A 543 20.24 5.12 24.79
N SER A 544 20.19 3.78 24.89
CA SER A 544 20.37 3.09 26.17
C SER A 544 21.77 3.32 26.76
N MET A 545 22.83 3.31 25.94
CA MET A 545 24.18 3.65 26.39
C MET A 545 24.30 5.13 26.82
N LYS A 546 23.65 6.06 26.11
CA LYS A 546 23.62 7.49 26.44
C LYS A 546 22.87 7.72 27.77
N ALA A 547 21.69 7.13 27.94
CA ALA A 547 20.91 7.16 29.18
C ALA A 547 21.69 6.57 30.37
N ILE A 548 22.37 5.42 30.20
CA ILE A 548 23.26 4.85 31.24
C ILE A 548 24.42 5.78 31.58
N SER A 549 24.96 6.53 30.61
CA SER A 549 26.03 7.50 30.88
C SER A 549 25.54 8.75 31.61
N LEU A 550 24.34 9.23 31.29
CA LEU A 550 23.69 10.38 31.96
C LEU A 550 23.28 10.02 33.39
N GLN A 551 22.66 8.85 33.61
CA GLN A 551 22.33 8.39 34.97
C GLN A 551 23.57 8.35 35.86
N ARG A 552 24.74 7.94 35.34
CA ARG A 552 26.00 7.94 36.09
C ARG A 552 26.58 9.34 36.34
N GLN A 553 26.15 10.34 35.59
CA GLN A 553 26.53 11.74 35.83
C GLN A 553 25.64 12.33 36.93
N LEU A 554 24.32 12.15 36.85
CA LEU A 554 23.35 12.46 37.92
C LEU A 554 23.72 11.79 39.26
N ASP A 555 23.99 10.48 39.24
CA ASP A 555 24.36 9.71 40.43
C ASP A 555 25.69 10.21 41.04
N ALA A 556 26.55 10.88 40.26
CA ALA A 556 27.84 11.40 40.72
C ALA A 556 27.78 12.87 41.15
N SER A 557 26.97 13.72 40.50
CA SER A 557 26.76 15.11 40.90
C SER A 557 26.03 15.19 42.25
N GLY A 558 25.12 14.24 42.53
CA GLY A 558 24.44 14.13 43.82
C GLY A 558 25.31 13.69 45.01
N GLU A 559 26.47 13.05 44.80
CA GLU A 559 27.38 12.67 45.89
C GLU A 559 28.32 13.81 46.33
N ASP A 560 28.65 14.76 45.44
CA ASP A 560 29.54 15.89 45.76
C ASP A 560 28.84 17.02 46.55
N GLU A 561 27.51 17.15 46.50
CA GLU A 561 26.77 18.18 47.27
C GLU A 561 26.60 17.86 48.77
N GLU A 562 26.68 16.59 49.19
CA GLU A 562 26.53 16.24 50.62
C GLU A 562 27.80 16.47 51.48
N GLU A 563 28.99 16.69 50.89
CA GLU A 563 30.23 16.89 51.66
C GLU A 563 30.48 18.37 52.09
N ASP A 564 29.93 19.38 51.40
CA ASP A 564 30.29 20.79 51.62
C ASP A 564 29.40 21.56 52.65
N GLU A 565 28.30 20.96 53.14
CA GLU A 565 27.65 21.41 54.40
C GLU A 565 28.44 20.98 55.67
N GLY A 566 29.55 20.27 55.51
CA GLY A 566 30.28 19.57 56.57
C GLY A 566 31.36 20.34 57.36
N GLU A 567 31.96 21.42 56.85
CA GLU A 567 33.06 22.15 57.52
C GLU A 567 32.92 23.68 57.58
N GLY A 568 31.87 24.16 58.26
CA GLY A 568 31.71 25.57 58.68
C GLY A 568 31.72 25.75 60.21
N ALA A 569 32.88 26.10 60.78
CA ALA A 569 33.12 26.21 62.24
C ALA A 569 32.73 27.56 62.90
#